data_AF-A0A923NJY5-F1
#
_entry.id   AF-A0A923NJY5-F1
#
_cell.length_a   1.000
_cell.length_b   1.000
_cell.length_c   1.000
_cell.angle_alpha   90.00
_cell.angle_beta   90.00
_cell.angle_gamma   90.00
#
_symmetry.space_group_name_H-M   'P 1'
#
loop_
_entity.id
_entity.type
_entity.pdbx_description
1 polymer ?
#
loop_
_entity_poly.entity_id
_entity_poly.type
_entity_poly.pdbx_seq_one_letter_code
_entity_poly.pdbx_strand_id
1 'polypeptide(L)'
;MCLFRMDLAIRFGIHAAIIMQFLWEHLNPGVCDERIRKFNNKRWYRCSQKMMSGFLPFLSRSMIQDAMGTLVKQDVIRKGCHNENPFDKTNWYSFTEYGEYLMRGE
;
A
#
# COMPACT_ATOMS: atom_id res chain seq x y z
N MET A 1 13.01 7.94 5.07
CA MET A 1 13.46 7.11 6.21
C MET A 1 12.23 6.38 6.68
N CYS A 2 12.17 5.05 6.54
CA CYS A 2 10.97 4.27 6.90
C CYS A 2 10.77 4.31 8.41
N LEU A 3 9.77 5.06 8.88
CA LEU A 3 9.47 5.17 10.30
C LEU A 3 8.66 3.94 10.72
N PHE A 4 9.27 3.04 11.50
CA PHE A 4 8.58 1.83 11.94
C PHE A 4 7.57 2.15 13.05
N ARG A 5 6.28 2.01 12.73
CA ARG A 5 5.15 2.23 13.63
C ARG A 5 4.81 0.95 14.40
N MET A 6 5.22 0.89 15.67
CA MET A 6 4.99 -0.27 16.55
C MET A 6 3.50 -0.54 16.81
N ASP A 7 2.70 0.51 16.93
CA ASP A 7 1.25 0.44 17.13
C ASP A 7 0.54 -0.31 15.99
N LEU A 8 0.93 -0.02 14.74
CA LEU A 8 0.41 -0.72 13.56
C LEU A 8 0.88 -2.17 13.51
N ALA A 9 2.12 -2.45 13.93
CA ALA A 9 2.66 -3.81 13.95
C ALA A 9 1.94 -4.70 14.98
N ILE A 10 1.58 -4.15 16.14
CA ILE A 10 0.78 -4.86 17.15
C ILE A 10 -0.61 -5.21 16.60
N ARG A 11 -1.22 -4.30 15.83
CA ARG A 11 -2.59 -4.45 15.36
C ARG A 11 -2.73 -5.33 14.11
N PHE A 12 -1.83 -5.19 13.15
CA PHE A 12 -1.94 -5.82 11.82
C PHE A 12 -0.79 -6.79 11.50
N GLY A 13 0.23 -6.86 12.35
CA GLY A 13 1.44 -7.62 12.13
C GLY A 13 2.56 -6.80 11.49
N ILE A 14 3.81 -7.25 11.70
CA ILE A 14 5.04 -6.54 11.31
C ILE A 14 5.06 -6.27 9.80
N HIS A 15 4.78 -7.28 8.98
CA HIS A 15 4.82 -7.13 7.51
C HIS A 15 3.77 -6.14 7.01
N ALA A 16 2.57 -6.18 7.58
CA ALA A 16 1.49 -5.25 7.22
C ALA A 16 1.87 -3.82 7.58
N ALA A 17 2.42 -3.58 8.77
CA ALA A 17 2.88 -2.26 9.20
C ALA A 17 3.98 -1.69 8.28
N ILE A 18 4.94 -2.52 7.88
CA ILE A 18 6.01 -2.11 6.95
C ILE A 18 5.41 -1.72 5.59
N ILE A 19 4.47 -2.52 5.08
CA ILE A 19 3.82 -2.23 3.79
C ILE A 19 2.91 -1.01 3.86
N MET A 20 2.22 -0.78 4.98
CA MET A 20 1.46 0.46 5.21
C MET A 20 2.38 1.67 5.13
N GLN A 21 3.50 1.65 5.84
CA GLN A 21 4.47 2.74 5.81
C GLN A 21 5.03 2.95 4.39
N PHE A 22 5.38 1.86 3.69
CA PHE A 22 5.82 1.92 2.30
C PHE A 22 4.79 2.61 1.40
N LEU A 23 3.52 2.20 1.46
CA LEU A 23 2.46 2.81 0.66
C LEU A 23 2.22 4.28 1.02
N TRP A 24 2.28 4.62 2.31
CA TRP A 24 2.08 5.98 2.79
C TRP A 24 3.13 6.95 2.27
N GLU A 25 4.39 6.53 2.30
CA GLU A 25 5.51 7.32 1.75
C GLU A 25 5.34 7.57 0.25
N HIS A 26 4.89 6.59 -0.51
CA HIS A 26 4.67 6.72 -1.96
C HIS A 26 3.40 7.48 -2.32
N LEU A 27 2.36 7.45 -1.48
CA LEU A 27 1.10 8.17 -1.72
C LEU A 27 1.13 9.63 -1.24
N ASN A 28 2.18 10.03 -0.51
CA ASN A 28 2.34 11.35 0.07
C ASN A 28 2.20 12.48 -0.99
N PRO A 29 1.46 13.59 -0.71
CA PRO A 29 1.18 14.65 -1.69
C PRO A 29 2.38 15.20 -2.45
N GLY A 30 3.55 15.28 -1.82
CA GLY A 30 4.79 15.80 -2.40
C GLY A 30 5.54 14.84 -3.34
N VAL A 31 5.12 13.57 -3.45
CA VAL A 31 5.77 12.59 -4.31
C VAL A 31 5.16 12.65 -5.72
N CYS A 32 6.04 12.85 -6.71
CA CYS A 32 5.73 12.74 -8.13
C CYS A 32 6.37 11.46 -8.68
N ASP A 33 5.58 10.39 -8.79
CA ASP A 33 5.97 9.11 -9.40
C ASP A 33 4.92 8.79 -10.50
N GLU A 34 5.38 8.29 -11.65
CA GLU A 34 4.54 7.83 -12.77
C GLU A 34 3.54 6.73 -12.35
N ARG A 35 3.81 6.04 -11.24
CA ARG A 35 2.96 5.03 -10.63
C ARG A 35 1.84 5.62 -9.80
N ILE A 36 1.82 6.94 -9.59
CA ILE A 36 0.75 7.62 -8.85
C ILE A 36 -0.23 8.24 -9.84
N ARG A 37 -1.51 7.94 -9.68
CA ARG A 37 -2.59 8.61 -10.41
C ARG A 37 -3.74 8.93 -9.47
N LYS A 38 -4.51 9.95 -9.83
CA LYS A 38 -5.72 10.33 -9.09
C LYS A 38 -6.95 9.74 -9.78
N PHE A 39 -7.72 8.94 -9.05
CA PHE A 39 -9.00 8.39 -9.50
C PHE A 39 -10.06 8.67 -8.44
N ASN A 40 -11.23 9.18 -8.84
CA ASN A 40 -12.34 9.52 -7.94
C ASN A 40 -11.90 10.37 -6.74
N ASN A 41 -11.11 11.40 -7.00
CA ASN A 41 -10.50 12.27 -6.00
C ASN A 41 -9.53 11.62 -4.98
N LYS A 42 -9.23 10.32 -5.09
CA LYS A 42 -8.22 9.63 -4.27
C LYS A 42 -6.94 9.37 -5.05
N ARG A 43 -5.79 9.39 -4.37
CA ARG A 43 -4.50 9.02 -4.95
C ARG A 43 -4.33 7.51 -4.88
N TRP A 44 -3.92 6.92 -5.99
CA TRP A 44 -3.66 5.49 -6.10
C TRP A 44 -2.23 5.25 -6.55
N TYR A 45 -1.60 4.23 -5.98
CA TYR A 45 -0.26 3.81 -6.31
C TYR A 45 -0.31 2.46 -7.03
N ARG A 46 0.20 2.44 -8.27
CA ARG A 46 0.30 1.24 -9.11
C ARG A 46 1.53 0.44 -8.73
N CYS A 47 1.34 -0.75 -8.21
CA CYS A 47 2.46 -1.62 -7.83
C CYS A 47 2.07 -3.09 -7.94
N SER A 48 2.95 -3.91 -8.50
CA SER A 48 2.78 -5.36 -8.44
C SER A 48 3.43 -5.91 -7.17
N GLN A 49 2.95 -7.03 -6.65
CA GLN A 49 3.59 -7.70 -5.52
C GLN A 49 5.05 -8.10 -5.83
N LYS A 50 5.36 -8.42 -7.10
CA LYS A 50 6.73 -8.68 -7.56
C LYS A 50 7.60 -7.43 -7.47
N MET A 51 7.06 -6.27 -7.81
CA MET A 51 7.75 -5.00 -7.67
C MET A 51 7.97 -4.63 -6.19
N MET A 52 6.96 -4.86 -5.33
CA MET A 52 7.11 -4.71 -3.88
C MET A 52 8.24 -5.57 -3.32
N SER A 53 8.41 -6.82 -3.78
CA SER A 53 9.55 -7.64 -3.35
C SER A 53 10.92 -7.10 -3.80
N GLY A 54 10.96 -6.28 -4.85
CA GLY A 54 12.18 -5.56 -5.24
C GLY A 54 12.49 -4.40 -4.29
N PHE A 55 11.47 -3.67 -3.83
CA PHE A 55 11.62 -2.59 -2.86
C PHE A 55 11.84 -3.09 -1.42
N LEU A 56 11.26 -4.24 -1.09
CA LEU A 56 11.30 -4.87 0.23
C LEU A 56 11.93 -6.27 0.11
N PRO A 57 13.24 -6.38 -0.20
CA PRO A 57 13.89 -7.66 -0.51
C PRO A 57 13.95 -8.63 0.67
N PHE A 58 13.66 -8.15 1.88
CA PHE A 58 13.55 -8.95 3.10
C PHE A 58 12.15 -9.56 3.33
N LEU A 59 11.15 -9.19 2.54
CA LEU A 59 9.82 -9.81 2.56
C LEU A 59 9.69 -10.78 1.39
N SER A 60 9.36 -12.03 1.69
CA SER A 60 9.01 -12.98 0.64
C SER A 60 7.73 -12.56 -0.08
N ARG A 61 7.54 -13.04 -1.31
CA ARG A 61 6.30 -12.77 -2.06
C ARG A 61 5.04 -13.20 -1.31
N SER A 62 5.08 -14.31 -0.58
CA SER A 62 3.95 -14.77 0.23
C SER A 62 3.68 -13.82 1.40
N MET A 63 4.71 -13.37 2.11
CA MET A 63 4.57 -12.39 3.19
C MET A 63 3.92 -11.09 2.70
N ILE A 64 4.31 -10.61 1.52
CA ILE A 64 3.71 -9.42 0.89
C ILE A 64 2.25 -9.69 0.53
N GLN A 65 1.95 -10.84 -0.08
CA GLN A 65 0.59 -11.21 -0.45
C GLN A 65 -0.33 -11.29 0.77
N ASP A 66 0.11 -11.95 1.84
CA ASP A 66 -0.65 -12.14 3.07
C ASP A 66 -0.87 -10.81 3.79
N ALA A 67 0.17 -9.97 3.89
CA ALA A 67 0.06 -8.64 4.47
C ALA A 67 -0.90 -7.75 3.69
N MET A 68 -0.81 -7.71 2.36
CA MET A 68 -1.76 -6.96 1.52
C MET A 68 -3.19 -7.50 1.67
N GLY A 69 -3.35 -8.83 1.79
CA GLY A 69 -4.64 -9.47 2.05
C GLY A 69 -5.23 -9.03 3.39
N THR A 70 -4.43 -8.99 4.44
CA THR A 70 -4.82 -8.49 5.77
C THR A 70 -5.27 -7.04 5.70
N LEU A 71 -4.50 -6.16 5.05
CA LEU A 71 -4.83 -4.73 4.94
C LEU A 71 -6.12 -4.48 4.15
N VAL A 72 -6.38 -5.25 3.10
CA VAL A 72 -7.65 -5.17 2.35
C VAL A 72 -8.80 -5.71 3.18
N LYS A 73 -8.63 -6.86 3.85
CA LYS A 73 -9.66 -7.48 4.69
C LYS A 73 -10.07 -6.59 5.87
N GLN A 74 -9.12 -5.86 6.44
CA GLN A 74 -9.34 -4.94 7.56
C GLN A 74 -9.75 -3.52 7.10
N ASP A 75 -10.07 -3.34 5.81
CA ASP A 75 -10.47 -2.07 5.20
C ASP A 75 -9.47 -0.92 5.46
N VAL A 76 -8.17 -1.22 5.57
CA VAL A 76 -7.11 -0.22 5.70
C VAL A 76 -6.74 0.34 4.33
N ILE A 77 -6.71 -0.53 3.32
CA ILE A 77 -6.42 -0.16 1.93
C ILE A 77 -7.49 -0.71 1.00
N ARG A 78 -7.73 0.00 -0.11
CA ARG A 78 -8.48 -0.50 -1.26
C ARG A 78 -7.54 -1.00 -2.33
N LYS A 79 -7.94 -2.09 -2.96
CA LYS A 79 -7.30 -2.67 -4.15
C LYS A 79 -8.20 -2.43 -5.36
N GLY A 80 -7.64 -1.92 -6.45
CA GLY A 80 -8.34 -1.63 -7.70
C GLY A 80 -7.52 -2.00 -8.94
N CYS A 81 -8.17 -2.01 -10.10
CA CYS A 81 -7.51 -2.16 -11.40
C CYS A 81 -7.93 -0.99 -12.28
N HIS A 82 -7.03 -0.02 -12.45
CA HIS A 82 -7.25 1.21 -13.22
C HIS A 82 -6.33 1.29 -14.45
N ASN A 83 -5.92 0.13 -14.98
CA ASN A 83 -5.06 0.08 -16.15
C ASN A 83 -5.88 0.32 -17.43
N GLU A 84 -5.30 1.08 -18.36
CA GLU A 84 -5.89 1.32 -19.67
C GLU A 84 -5.88 0.04 -20.52
N ASN A 85 -4.81 -0.75 -20.42
CA ASN A 85 -4.69 -2.03 -21.10
C ASN A 85 -5.38 -3.15 -20.29
N PRO A 86 -6.41 -3.83 -20.84
CA PRO A 86 -7.11 -4.92 -20.14
C PRO A 86 -6.24 -6.13 -19.81
N PHE A 87 -5.15 -6.35 -20.57
CA PHE A 87 -4.21 -7.45 -20.31
C PHE A 87 -3.28 -7.16 -19.14
N ASP A 88 -3.10 -5.88 -18.79
CA ASP A 88 -2.34 -5.51 -17.61
C ASP A 88 -3.20 -5.68 -16.36
N LYS A 89 -2.83 -6.65 -15.53
CA LYS A 89 -3.49 -6.95 -14.26
C LYS A 89 -2.74 -6.37 -13.05
N THR A 90 -1.84 -5.41 -13.26
CA THR A 90 -1.13 -4.73 -12.17
C THR A 90 -2.14 -4.00 -11.28
N ASN A 91 -2.06 -4.24 -9.98
CA ASN A 91 -3.01 -3.66 -9.04
C ASN A 91 -2.63 -2.21 -8.72
N TRP A 92 -3.67 -1.47 -8.34
CA TRP A 92 -3.58 -0.14 -7.76
C TRP A 92 -4.01 -0.21 -6.31
N TYR A 93 -3.36 0.57 -5.45
CA TYR A 93 -3.66 0.64 -4.03
C TYR A 93 -3.86 2.08 -3.58
N SER A 94 -4.86 2.29 -2.72
CA SER A 94 -5.14 3.56 -2.04
C SER A 94 -5.50 3.27 -0.59
N PHE A 95 -5.20 4.19 0.32
CA PHE A 95 -5.77 4.12 1.66
C PHE A 95 -7.28 4.37 1.63
N THR A 96 -7.98 3.74 2.57
CA THR A 96 -9.34 4.13 2.94
C THR A 96 -9.28 5.32 3.91
N GLU A 97 -10.43 5.90 4.25
CA GLU A 97 -10.49 6.92 5.31
C GLU A 97 -9.97 6.38 6.64
N TYR A 98 -10.32 5.14 6.97
CA TYR A 98 -9.81 4.45 8.14
C TYR A 98 -8.28 4.27 8.09
N GLY A 99 -7.73 3.85 6.96
CA GLY A 99 -6.29 3.71 6.79
C GLY A 99 -5.54 5.04 6.87
N GLU A 100 -6.09 6.11 6.29
CA GLU A 100 -5.52 7.45 6.42
C GLU A 100 -5.52 7.95 7.86
N TYR A 101 -6.62 7.74 8.59
CA TYR A 101 -6.74 8.06 10.02
C TYR A 101 -5.63 7.37 10.84
N LEU A 102 -5.43 6.07 10.63
CA LEU A 102 -4.35 5.32 11.28
C LEU A 102 -2.95 5.90 10.97
N MET A 103 -2.69 6.25 9.71
CA MET A 103 -1.39 6.75 9.29
C MET A 103 -1.10 8.17 9.81
N ARG A 104 -2.13 9.01 9.97
CA ARG A 104 -1.99 10.33 10.60
C ARG A 104 -1.71 10.23 12.10
N GLY A 105 -2.03 9.10 12.73
CA GLY A 105 -1.87 8.90 14.17
C GLY A 105 -2.93 9.64 14.99
N GLU A 106 -4.08 9.87 14.37
CA GLU A 106 -5.27 10.43 15.03
C GLU A 106 -6.12 9.33 15.66
#